data_AF-A0A843D7Q0-F1
#
_entry.id   AF-A0A843D7Q0-F1
#
_cell.length_a   1.000
_cell.length_b   1.000
_cell.length_c   1.000
_cell.angle_alpha   90.00
_cell.angle_beta   90.00
_cell.angle_gamma   90.00
#
_symmetry.space_group_name_H-M   'P 1'
#
loop_
_entity.id
_entity.type
_entity.pdbx_description
1 polymer ?
#
loop_
_entity_poly.entity_id
_entity_poly.type
_entity_poly.pdbx_seq_one_letter_code
_entity_poly.pdbx_strand_id
1 'polypeptide(L)'
;MKECNVCGTFNLKDNKYCTHCGCYILEENICPFCGYKNPDSHVYCINCGKQITPITIDSFDVLFSEYNYAQMDNANVSSVEYNEILERMFRKLNYVSINGKTPKDKIIRIASVFTSVIPKSSGINHGTFKNTMIFFDDRLDDSFQIGTIIHELAHYLLFELTVNMLCKILNVNESSTLKAFVDVFLSSPQLIGINEFFAHTVENRYIPHDYLNFTSFNDLVLNSNYDIEDNLQYLLIIISYAKDIIGYLDIYIDEQLRELIKLQFREDKPNHNRQILFEVEELELDDVELDDIVKIRMFTLLMVDFFKRLYNNEEAREELEYIKNKFED
;
A
#
# COMPACT_ATOMS: atom_id res chain seq x y z
N MET A 1 -22.01 -20.01 3.73
CA MET A 1 -21.34 -18.75 4.06
C MET A 1 -19.86 -19.02 4.18
N LYS A 2 -19.03 -18.01 3.94
CA LYS A 2 -17.57 -18.01 4.12
C LYS A 2 -17.24 -16.96 5.19
N GLU A 3 -16.32 -17.24 6.09
CA GLU A 3 -15.86 -16.24 7.07
C GLU A 3 -14.61 -15.54 6.51
N CYS A 4 -14.54 -14.22 6.63
CA CYS A 4 -13.34 -13.48 6.23
C CYS A 4 -12.22 -13.74 7.24
N ASN A 5 -11.10 -14.28 6.78
CA ASN A 5 -9.89 -14.53 7.58
C ASN A 5 -9.25 -13.25 8.14
N VAL A 6 -9.54 -12.07 7.58
CA VAL A 6 -8.99 -10.80 8.05
C VAL A 6 -9.87 -10.12 9.12
N CYS A 7 -11.20 -10.16 8.99
CA CYS A 7 -12.08 -9.40 9.89
C CYS A 7 -13.21 -10.21 10.54
N GLY A 8 -13.26 -11.53 10.34
CA GLY A 8 -14.28 -12.42 10.92
C GLY A 8 -15.71 -12.23 10.36
N THR A 9 -15.90 -11.38 9.35
CA THR A 9 -17.24 -11.16 8.78
C THR A 9 -17.70 -12.36 7.97
N PHE A 10 -18.95 -12.81 8.19
CA PHE A 10 -19.60 -13.82 7.36
C PHE A 10 -20.08 -13.24 6.02
N ASN A 11 -19.74 -13.94 4.95
CA ASN A 11 -20.01 -13.59 3.57
C ASN A 11 -20.77 -14.72 2.87
N LEU A 12 -21.48 -14.41 1.78
CA LEU A 12 -22.12 -15.44 0.95
C LEU A 12 -21.05 -16.32 0.28
N LYS A 13 -21.43 -17.52 -0.15
CA LYS A 13 -20.47 -18.45 -0.78
C LYS A 13 -19.90 -17.89 -2.09
N ASP A 14 -20.68 -17.08 -2.77
CA ASP A 14 -20.37 -16.56 -4.11
C ASP A 14 -19.46 -15.32 -4.02
N ASN A 15 -19.32 -14.75 -2.82
CA ASN A 15 -18.45 -13.62 -2.58
C ASN A 15 -16.99 -14.04 -2.71
N LYS A 16 -16.30 -13.39 -3.64
CA LYS A 16 -14.84 -13.42 -3.77
C LYS A 16 -14.14 -12.48 -2.79
N TYR A 17 -14.84 -11.45 -2.31
CA TYR A 17 -14.30 -10.46 -1.40
C TYR A 17 -15.25 -10.24 -0.21
N CYS A 18 -14.66 -9.81 0.89
CA CYS A 18 -15.38 -9.48 2.11
C CYS A 18 -16.23 -8.23 1.92
N THR A 19 -17.52 -8.33 2.19
CA THR A 19 -18.44 -7.18 2.13
C THR A 19 -18.12 -6.13 3.18
N HIS A 20 -17.44 -6.51 4.26
CA HIS A 20 -17.07 -5.61 5.35
C HIS A 20 -15.67 -5.04 5.15
N CYS A 21 -14.63 -5.89 5.13
CA CYS A 21 -13.26 -5.40 5.05
C CYS A 21 -12.67 -5.35 3.63
N GLY A 22 -13.38 -5.81 2.60
CA GLY A 22 -12.84 -5.82 1.25
C GLY A 22 -11.70 -6.81 0.99
N CYS A 23 -11.18 -7.54 1.97
CA CYS A 23 -10.14 -8.54 1.70
C CYS A 23 -10.71 -9.69 0.85
N TYR A 24 -9.88 -10.30 0.01
CA TYR A 24 -10.27 -11.50 -0.76
C TYR A 24 -10.63 -12.64 0.22
N ILE A 25 -11.66 -13.42 -0.11
CA ILE A 25 -12.18 -14.48 0.76
C ILE A 25 -12.02 -15.83 0.07
N LEU A 26 -11.44 -16.77 0.83
CA LEU A 26 -11.24 -18.17 0.50
C LEU A 26 -12.31 -18.75 -0.44
N GLU A 27 -11.87 -19.18 -1.63
CA GLU A 27 -12.47 -20.32 -2.30
C GLU A 27 -12.00 -21.62 -1.58
N GLU A 28 -12.59 -22.79 -1.84
CA GLU A 28 -12.03 -24.07 -1.36
C GLU A 28 -11.06 -24.61 -2.42
N ASN A 29 -9.91 -25.24 -2.05
CA ASN A 29 -8.89 -25.65 -3.02
C ASN A 29 -9.32 -26.94 -3.72
N ILE A 30 -10.41 -26.84 -4.47
CA ILE A 30 -11.03 -27.95 -5.16
C ILE A 30 -10.32 -28.11 -6.51
N CYS A 31 -9.73 -29.27 -6.72
CA CYS A 31 -9.08 -29.58 -7.98
C CYS A 31 -10.11 -29.49 -9.13
N PRO A 32 -9.91 -28.61 -10.13
CA PRO A 32 -10.87 -28.43 -11.23
C PRO A 32 -10.95 -29.66 -12.14
N PHE A 33 -9.99 -30.58 -12.04
CA PHE A 33 -9.93 -31.78 -12.87
C PHE A 33 -10.58 -33.01 -12.26
N CYS A 34 -10.65 -33.11 -10.92
CA CYS A 34 -11.18 -34.31 -10.25
C CYS A 34 -12.14 -34.01 -9.10
N GLY A 35 -12.34 -32.74 -8.73
CA GLY A 35 -13.25 -32.33 -7.64
C GLY A 35 -12.73 -32.61 -6.24
N TYR A 36 -11.50 -33.10 -6.08
CA TYR A 36 -10.92 -33.40 -4.77
C TYR A 36 -10.51 -32.11 -4.04
N LYS A 37 -10.86 -31.99 -2.75
CA LYS A 37 -10.45 -30.87 -1.89
C LYS A 37 -9.01 -31.05 -1.42
N ASN A 38 -8.14 -30.10 -1.78
CA ASN A 38 -6.73 -30.09 -1.42
C ASN A 38 -6.50 -29.12 -0.25
N PRO A 39 -5.35 -29.21 0.44
CA PRO A 39 -4.92 -28.16 1.36
C PRO A 39 -4.72 -26.83 0.62
N ASP A 40 -4.94 -25.71 1.31
CA ASP A 40 -5.05 -24.39 0.67
C ASP A 40 -3.78 -23.95 -0.06
N SER A 41 -2.59 -24.34 0.42
CA SER A 41 -1.29 -23.98 -0.19
C SER A 41 -0.81 -24.93 -1.29
N HIS A 42 -1.55 -26.02 -1.59
CA HIS A 42 -1.08 -27.02 -2.55
C HIS A 42 -1.21 -26.55 -4.00
N VAL A 43 -0.11 -26.68 -4.74
CA VAL A 43 -0.01 -26.39 -6.20
C VAL A 43 -0.19 -27.64 -7.07
N TYR A 44 -0.28 -28.83 -6.48
CA TYR A 44 -0.61 -30.08 -7.16
C TYR A 44 -1.71 -30.81 -6.40
N CYS A 45 -2.67 -31.38 -7.13
CA CYS A 45 -3.76 -32.15 -6.52
C CYS A 45 -3.23 -33.46 -5.93
N ILE A 46 -3.48 -33.70 -4.65
CA ILE A 46 -3.02 -34.90 -3.94
C ILE A 46 -3.67 -36.19 -4.45
N ASN A 47 -4.79 -36.07 -5.16
CA ASN A 47 -5.53 -37.21 -5.70
C ASN A 47 -5.13 -37.56 -7.14
N CYS A 48 -5.03 -36.57 -8.03
CA CYS A 48 -4.79 -36.83 -9.47
C CYS A 48 -3.43 -36.36 -9.98
N GLY A 49 -2.60 -35.73 -9.15
CA GLY A 49 -1.25 -35.24 -9.50
C GLY A 49 -1.22 -34.06 -10.47
N LYS A 50 -2.38 -33.57 -10.95
CA LYS A 50 -2.44 -32.40 -11.83
C LYS A 50 -2.14 -31.13 -11.06
N GLN A 51 -1.46 -30.19 -11.72
CA GLN A 51 -1.20 -28.86 -11.19
C GLN A 51 -2.50 -28.09 -11.00
N ILE A 52 -2.64 -27.37 -9.89
CA ILE A 52 -3.82 -26.59 -9.50
C ILE A 52 -3.38 -25.23 -8.96
N THR A 53 -4.29 -24.24 -8.96
CA THR A 53 -4.03 -22.94 -8.36
C THR A 53 -4.17 -23.06 -6.84
N PRO A 54 -3.14 -22.66 -6.05
CA PRO A 54 -3.28 -22.62 -4.61
C PRO A 54 -4.26 -21.50 -4.21
N ILE A 55 -4.84 -21.58 -3.02
CA ILE A 55 -5.63 -20.49 -2.45
C ILE A 55 -4.75 -19.54 -1.64
N THR A 56 -3.70 -20.03 -1.00
CA THR A 56 -2.78 -19.23 -0.19
C THR A 56 -1.33 -19.52 -0.58
N ILE A 57 -0.45 -18.57 -0.33
CA ILE A 57 1.00 -18.74 -0.49
C ILE A 57 1.63 -18.42 0.86
N ASP A 58 1.95 -19.45 1.64
CA ASP A 58 2.36 -19.28 3.04
C ASP A 58 3.88 -19.50 3.26
N SER A 59 4.62 -19.74 2.17
CA SER A 59 6.09 -19.85 2.16
C SER A 59 6.69 -19.29 0.88
N PHE A 60 7.97 -18.86 0.95
CA PHE A 60 8.67 -18.34 -0.21
C PHE A 60 8.99 -19.42 -1.25
N ASP A 61 9.13 -20.70 -0.85
CA ASP A 61 9.26 -21.81 -1.80
C ASP A 61 8.04 -21.94 -2.72
N VAL A 62 6.84 -21.73 -2.17
CA VAL A 62 5.61 -21.71 -2.97
C VAL A 62 5.56 -20.45 -3.81
N LEU A 63 5.86 -19.28 -3.24
CA LEU A 63 5.87 -18.00 -3.96
C LEU A 63 6.79 -18.05 -5.18
N PHE A 64 8.02 -18.55 -5.01
CA PHE A 64 9.03 -18.65 -6.06
C PHE A 64 9.04 -20.04 -6.74
N SER A 65 7.88 -20.68 -6.84
CA SER A 65 7.73 -21.90 -7.66
C SER A 65 7.67 -21.57 -9.16
N GLU A 66 8.00 -22.53 -10.02
CA GLU A 66 7.88 -22.38 -11.48
C GLU A 66 6.47 -21.97 -11.93
N TYR A 67 5.44 -22.45 -11.21
CA TYR A 67 4.04 -22.10 -11.47
C TYR A 67 3.78 -20.61 -11.27
N ASN A 68 4.16 -20.07 -10.11
CA ASN A 68 3.93 -18.68 -9.76
C ASN A 68 4.86 -17.74 -10.55
N TYR A 69 6.06 -18.20 -10.91
CA TYR A 69 6.89 -17.51 -11.90
C TYR A 69 6.15 -17.32 -13.23
N ALA A 70 5.50 -18.37 -13.75
CA ALA A 70 4.73 -18.27 -14.99
C ALA A 70 3.51 -17.33 -14.85
N GLN A 71 2.86 -17.28 -13.68
CA GLN A 71 1.79 -16.29 -13.43
C GLN A 71 2.33 -14.86 -13.45
N MET A 72 3.47 -14.61 -12.79
CA MET A 72 4.13 -13.30 -12.80
C MET A 72 4.61 -12.89 -14.20
N ASP A 73 5.15 -13.81 -14.98
CA ASP A 73 5.63 -13.53 -16.34
C ASP A 73 4.49 -13.14 -17.30
N ASN A 74 3.28 -13.67 -17.05
CA ASN A 74 2.06 -13.34 -17.77
C ASN A 74 1.18 -12.33 -17.03
N ALA A 75 1.71 -11.64 -16.02
CA ALA A 75 0.94 -10.74 -15.17
C ALA A 75 0.30 -9.63 -16.00
N ASN A 76 -1.01 -9.50 -15.87
CA ASN A 76 -1.79 -8.46 -16.49
C ASN A 76 -2.93 -8.08 -15.56
N VAL A 77 -2.96 -6.82 -15.13
CA VAL A 77 -4.05 -6.25 -14.33
C VAL A 77 -4.73 -5.21 -15.21
N SER A 78 -6.02 -5.39 -15.46
CA SER A 78 -6.80 -4.41 -16.23
C SER A 78 -7.16 -3.19 -15.38
N SER A 79 -7.49 -2.06 -16.02
CA SER A 79 -7.98 -0.87 -15.33
C SER A 79 -9.28 -1.13 -14.55
N VAL A 80 -10.13 -2.02 -15.06
CA VAL A 80 -11.35 -2.44 -14.34
C VAL A 80 -10.99 -3.14 -13.04
N GLU A 81 -10.09 -4.12 -13.08
CA GLU A 81 -9.67 -4.87 -11.88
C GLU A 81 -8.93 -3.99 -10.88
N TYR A 82 -8.13 -3.04 -11.38
CA TYR A 82 -7.49 -2.02 -10.56
C TYR A 82 -8.50 -1.13 -9.83
N ASN A 83 -9.48 -0.60 -10.54
CA ASN A 83 -10.53 0.24 -9.95
C ASN A 83 -11.39 -0.56 -8.96
N GLU A 84 -11.71 -1.82 -9.25
CA GLU A 84 -12.40 -2.71 -8.30
C GLU A 84 -11.59 -2.93 -7.01
N ILE A 85 -10.25 -2.96 -7.07
CA ILE A 85 -9.39 -3.03 -5.89
C ILE A 85 -9.50 -1.73 -5.07
N LEU A 86 -9.36 -0.57 -5.71
CA LEU A 86 -9.46 0.73 -5.04
C LEU A 86 -10.83 0.95 -4.39
N GLU A 87 -11.92 0.78 -5.15
CA GLU A 87 -13.29 0.94 -4.64
C GLU A 87 -13.52 0.11 -3.39
N ARG A 88 -13.00 -1.12 -3.40
CA ARG A 88 -13.12 -2.08 -2.31
C ARG A 88 -12.29 -1.68 -1.09
N MET A 89 -11.05 -1.20 -1.27
CA MET A 89 -10.21 -0.72 -0.19
C MET A 89 -10.90 0.42 0.58
N PHE A 90 -11.46 1.39 -0.14
CA PHE A 90 -12.11 2.56 0.44
C PHE A 90 -13.57 2.33 0.87
N ARG A 91 -14.21 1.25 0.43
CA ARG A 91 -15.61 0.93 0.75
C ARG A 91 -15.90 0.94 2.24
N LYS A 92 -14.92 0.55 3.07
CA LYS A 92 -15.06 0.52 4.54
C LYS A 92 -15.46 1.88 5.12
N LEU A 93 -14.95 2.98 4.55
CA LEU A 93 -15.21 4.33 5.02
C LEU A 93 -16.67 4.77 4.81
N ASN A 94 -17.38 4.21 3.82
CA ASN A 94 -18.81 4.49 3.59
C ASN A 94 -19.70 4.09 4.78
N TYR A 95 -19.23 3.21 5.65
CA TYR A 95 -19.98 2.68 6.79
C TYR A 95 -19.51 3.25 8.13
N VAL A 96 -18.56 4.18 8.12
CA VAL A 96 -17.98 4.76 9.34
C VAL A 96 -18.35 6.23 9.45
N SER A 97 -18.94 6.61 10.59
CA SER A 97 -19.10 8.03 10.92
C SER A 97 -17.73 8.61 11.31
N ILE A 98 -17.26 9.58 10.53
CA ILE A 98 -16.07 10.38 10.82
C ILE A 98 -16.46 11.47 11.82
N ASN A 99 -16.48 11.07 13.08
CA ASN A 99 -16.74 11.96 14.22
C ASN A 99 -15.42 12.30 14.94
N GLY A 100 -15.41 13.39 15.69
CA GLY A 100 -14.22 13.92 16.35
C GLY A 100 -14.38 15.40 16.67
N LYS A 101 -13.74 15.87 17.76
CA LYS A 101 -13.83 17.28 18.15
C LYS A 101 -12.79 18.13 17.44
N THR A 102 -11.62 17.55 17.19
CA THR A 102 -10.49 18.21 16.52
C THR A 102 -10.32 17.66 15.09
N PRO A 103 -9.64 18.39 14.19
CA PRO A 103 -9.21 17.83 12.91
C PRO A 103 -8.35 16.58 13.09
N LYS A 104 -7.48 16.54 14.12
CA LYS A 104 -6.67 15.37 14.45
C LYS A 104 -7.52 14.14 14.77
N ASP A 105 -8.54 14.27 15.61
CA ASP A 105 -9.45 13.16 15.95
C ASP A 105 -10.08 12.55 14.69
N LYS A 106 -10.50 13.41 13.76
CA LYS A 106 -11.13 12.99 12.49
C LYS A 106 -10.12 12.27 11.59
N ILE A 107 -8.90 12.76 11.48
CA ILE A 107 -7.82 12.12 10.70
C ILE A 107 -7.44 10.76 11.31
N ILE A 108 -7.28 10.68 12.64
CA ILE A 108 -7.08 9.40 13.34
C ILE A 108 -8.24 8.45 13.02
N ARG A 109 -9.48 8.95 13.05
CA ARG A 109 -10.68 8.12 12.77
C ARG A 109 -10.67 7.57 11.35
N ILE A 110 -10.29 8.37 10.35
CA ILE A 110 -10.15 7.93 8.95
C ILE A 110 -9.06 6.86 8.84
N ALA A 111 -7.85 7.14 9.33
CA ALA A 111 -6.74 6.20 9.27
C ALA A 111 -7.04 4.88 10.02
N SER A 112 -7.76 4.96 11.15
CA SER A 112 -8.17 3.81 11.96
C SER A 112 -9.13 2.84 11.26
N VAL A 113 -9.74 3.22 10.13
CA VAL A 113 -10.56 2.31 9.31
C VAL A 113 -9.69 1.32 8.54
N PHE A 114 -8.47 1.73 8.24
CA PHE A 114 -7.51 0.99 7.44
C PHE A 114 -6.57 0.18 8.31
N THR A 115 -5.98 0.83 9.31
CA THR A 115 -4.89 0.28 10.12
C THR A 115 -4.93 0.85 11.54
N SER A 116 -4.31 0.17 12.50
CA SER A 116 -4.16 0.68 13.86
C SER A 116 -3.25 1.91 13.89
N VAL A 117 -3.71 2.97 14.55
CA VAL A 117 -2.97 4.23 14.73
C VAL A 117 -2.55 4.37 16.19
N ILE A 118 -1.25 4.34 16.46
CA ILE A 118 -0.68 4.19 17.81
C ILE A 118 0.23 5.38 18.14
N PRO A 119 -0.02 6.11 19.24
CA PRO A 119 0.91 7.14 19.70
C PRO A 119 2.19 6.51 20.25
N LYS A 120 3.34 7.12 19.95
CA LYS A 120 4.65 6.81 20.55
C LYS A 120 5.26 8.07 21.16
N SER A 121 6.11 7.91 22.17
CA SER A 121 6.75 9.06 22.85
C SER A 121 8.29 8.99 22.79
N SER A 122 8.86 8.62 21.62
CA SER A 122 10.29 8.31 21.50
C SER A 122 11.18 9.43 20.91
N GLY A 123 10.65 10.40 20.17
CA GLY A 123 11.36 11.63 19.77
C GLY A 123 12.45 11.54 18.74
N ILE A 124 12.70 10.36 18.21
CA ILE A 124 13.73 10.16 17.19
C ILE A 124 13.14 10.33 15.79
N ASN A 125 11.91 9.82 15.56
CA ASN A 125 11.19 9.93 14.27
C ASN A 125 9.76 10.42 14.51
N HIS A 126 9.27 11.35 13.68
CA HIS A 126 7.92 11.92 13.76
C HIS A 126 6.82 10.85 13.62
N GLY A 127 6.99 9.94 12.67
CA GLY A 127 6.10 8.81 12.42
C GLY A 127 6.86 7.57 11.96
N THR A 128 6.18 6.43 11.91
CA THR A 128 6.66 5.25 11.18
C THR A 128 5.49 4.36 10.82
N PHE A 129 5.36 3.97 9.56
CA PHE A 129 4.58 2.83 9.13
C PHE A 129 5.40 1.56 9.36
N LYS A 130 4.91 0.67 10.22
CA LYS A 130 5.61 -0.59 10.52
C LYS A 130 4.62 -1.67 10.91
N ASN A 131 4.81 -2.88 10.39
CA ASN A 131 3.99 -4.06 10.69
C ASN A 131 2.49 -3.80 10.45
N THR A 132 2.14 -3.11 9.35
CA THR A 132 0.76 -2.69 9.07
C THR A 132 0.12 -1.80 10.13
N MET A 133 0.91 -1.05 10.91
CA MET A 133 0.44 -0.07 11.91
C MET A 133 1.07 1.30 11.64
N ILE A 134 0.31 2.35 11.95
CA ILE A 134 0.80 3.74 11.89
C ILE A 134 1.21 4.16 13.30
N PHE A 135 2.46 4.59 13.45
CA PHE A 135 2.94 5.22 14.67
C PHE A 135 3.15 6.72 14.47
N PHE A 136 2.75 7.55 15.42
CA PHE A 136 2.98 9.00 15.39
C PHE A 136 3.49 9.49 16.76
N ASP A 137 4.36 10.50 16.78
CA ASP A 137 4.89 11.07 18.03
C ASP A 137 3.89 12.02 18.68
N ASP A 138 3.36 11.62 19.84
CA ASP A 138 2.29 12.35 20.53
C ASP A 138 2.76 13.61 21.27
N ARG A 139 4.07 13.89 21.23
CA ARG A 139 4.68 15.09 21.83
C ARG A 139 4.83 16.24 20.85
N LEU A 140 4.58 16.01 19.56
CA LEU A 140 4.59 17.04 18.52
C LEU A 140 3.29 17.83 18.52
N ASP A 141 3.28 19.00 17.90
CA ASP A 141 2.05 19.78 17.72
C ASP A 141 1.03 19.01 16.86
N ASP A 142 -0.26 19.26 17.08
CA ASP A 142 -1.36 18.56 16.40
C ASP A 142 -1.25 18.67 14.88
N SER A 143 -0.77 19.80 14.35
CA SER A 143 -0.47 19.98 12.93
C SER A 143 0.54 18.97 12.39
N PHE A 144 1.64 18.73 13.13
CA PHE A 144 2.65 17.74 12.73
C PHE A 144 2.12 16.31 12.88
N GLN A 145 1.33 16.04 13.92
CA GLN A 145 0.70 14.73 14.08
C GLN A 145 -0.26 14.45 12.91
N ILE A 146 -1.07 15.43 12.49
CA ILE A 146 -1.97 15.29 11.34
C ILE A 146 -1.20 14.97 10.06
N GLY A 147 -0.18 15.77 9.71
CA GLY A 147 0.64 15.52 8.52
C GLY A 147 1.27 14.14 8.53
N THR A 148 1.89 13.78 9.67
CA THR A 148 2.49 12.45 9.89
C THR A 148 1.47 11.33 9.69
N ILE A 149 0.27 11.41 10.27
CA ILE A 149 -0.73 10.34 10.14
C ILE A 149 -1.18 10.18 8.68
N ILE A 150 -1.37 11.29 7.95
CA ILE A 150 -1.73 11.25 6.53
C ILE A 150 -0.59 10.65 5.69
N HIS A 151 0.65 11.03 5.98
CA HIS A 151 1.85 10.52 5.33
C HIS A 151 1.97 8.99 5.49
N GLU A 152 1.93 8.49 6.73
CA GLU A 152 2.04 7.07 7.00
C GLU A 152 0.81 6.28 6.49
N LEU A 153 -0.37 6.90 6.47
CA LEU A 153 -1.56 6.33 5.83
C LEU A 153 -1.35 6.17 4.32
N ALA A 154 -0.70 7.12 3.66
CA ALA A 154 -0.38 7.01 2.25
C ALA A 154 0.50 5.77 2.00
N HIS A 155 1.60 5.60 2.73
CA HIS A 155 2.44 4.39 2.62
C HIS A 155 1.64 3.10 2.80
N TYR A 156 0.77 3.05 3.83
CA TYR A 156 -0.10 1.89 4.03
C TYR A 156 -1.02 1.62 2.83
N LEU A 157 -1.65 2.67 2.28
CA LEU A 157 -2.56 2.52 1.15
C LEU A 157 -1.85 2.02 -0.11
N LEU A 158 -0.64 2.50 -0.41
CA LEU A 158 0.15 1.98 -1.53
C LEU A 158 0.59 0.53 -1.28
N PHE A 159 1.01 0.21 -0.05
CA PHE A 159 1.35 -1.15 0.36
C PHE A 159 0.18 -2.11 0.15
N GLU A 160 -0.99 -1.79 0.69
CA GLU A 160 -2.20 -2.62 0.56
C GLU A 160 -2.64 -2.75 -0.90
N LEU A 161 -2.62 -1.67 -1.66
CA LEU A 161 -2.93 -1.70 -3.09
C LEU A 161 -2.03 -2.68 -3.83
N THR A 162 -0.72 -2.61 -3.56
CA THR A 162 0.29 -3.48 -4.17
C THR A 162 0.09 -4.95 -3.77
N VAL A 163 -0.21 -5.23 -2.49
CA VAL A 163 -0.56 -6.58 -2.01
C VAL A 163 -1.80 -7.10 -2.74
N ASN A 164 -2.85 -6.29 -2.88
CA ASN A 164 -4.07 -6.69 -3.54
C ASN A 164 -3.88 -6.92 -5.06
N MET A 165 -3.00 -6.14 -5.72
CA MET A 165 -2.57 -6.39 -7.10
C MET A 165 -1.81 -7.72 -7.22
N LEU A 166 -0.88 -8.00 -6.31
CA LEU A 166 -0.13 -9.26 -6.31
C LEU A 166 -1.04 -10.47 -6.09
N CYS A 167 -1.95 -10.38 -5.12
CA CYS A 167 -2.98 -11.40 -4.86
C CYS A 167 -3.82 -11.66 -6.11
N LYS A 168 -4.16 -10.60 -6.86
CA LYS A 168 -4.93 -10.70 -8.10
C LYS A 168 -4.13 -11.39 -9.22
N ILE A 169 -2.85 -11.04 -9.39
CA ILE A 169 -1.95 -11.65 -10.39
C ILE A 169 -1.76 -13.14 -10.13
N LEU A 170 -1.54 -13.52 -8.87
CA LEU A 170 -1.31 -14.91 -8.48
C LEU A 170 -2.62 -15.69 -8.28
N ASN A 171 -3.77 -14.99 -8.27
CA ASN A 171 -5.10 -15.51 -7.97
C ASN A 171 -5.16 -16.27 -6.63
N VAL A 172 -4.65 -15.61 -5.58
CA VAL A 172 -4.56 -16.16 -4.22
C VAL A 172 -5.09 -15.16 -3.19
N ASN A 173 -5.32 -15.62 -1.97
CA ASN A 173 -5.53 -14.75 -0.82
C ASN A 173 -4.24 -14.09 -0.37
N GLU A 174 -4.43 -12.97 0.30
CA GLU A 174 -3.42 -12.32 1.10
C GLU A 174 -2.83 -13.27 2.15
N SER A 175 -1.51 -13.19 2.33
CA SER A 175 -0.75 -13.91 3.34
C SER A 175 0.42 -13.06 3.82
N SER A 176 1.00 -13.41 4.97
CA SER A 176 2.20 -12.76 5.51
C SER A 176 3.40 -12.88 4.56
N THR A 177 3.47 -13.94 3.75
CA THR A 177 4.48 -14.12 2.70
C THR A 177 4.35 -13.07 1.60
N LEU A 178 3.14 -12.81 1.11
CA LEU A 178 2.90 -11.79 0.08
C LEU A 178 3.16 -10.38 0.62
N LYS A 179 2.75 -10.11 1.86
CA LYS A 179 3.04 -8.86 2.57
C LYS A 179 4.54 -8.61 2.68
N ALA A 180 5.31 -9.61 3.09
CA ALA A 180 6.76 -9.50 3.17
C ALA A 180 7.43 -9.22 1.83
N PHE A 181 6.98 -9.90 0.76
CA PHE A 181 7.45 -9.62 -0.58
C PHE A 181 7.19 -8.15 -0.98
N VAL A 182 5.97 -7.64 -0.75
CA VAL A 182 5.60 -6.27 -1.09
C VAL A 182 6.37 -5.24 -0.24
N ASP A 183 6.57 -5.52 1.05
CA ASP A 183 7.35 -4.67 1.96
C ASP A 183 8.78 -4.46 1.41
N VAL A 184 9.47 -5.54 1.02
CA VAL A 184 10.80 -5.46 0.42
C VAL A 184 10.77 -4.82 -0.96
N PHE A 185 9.75 -5.11 -1.78
CA PHE A 185 9.60 -4.49 -3.10
C PHE A 185 9.51 -2.97 -2.99
N LEU A 186 8.63 -2.43 -2.16
CA LEU A 186 8.45 -0.99 -1.96
C LEU A 186 9.63 -0.34 -1.22
N SER A 187 10.40 -1.12 -0.46
CA SER A 187 11.63 -0.67 0.21
C SER A 187 12.89 -0.84 -0.64
N SER A 188 12.77 -1.37 -1.87
CA SER A 188 13.92 -1.59 -2.73
C SER A 188 14.61 -0.27 -3.10
N PRO A 189 15.92 -0.25 -3.38
CA PRO A 189 16.66 0.98 -3.69
C PRO A 189 16.04 1.81 -4.82
N GLN A 190 15.40 1.15 -5.78
CA GLN A 190 14.70 1.83 -6.87
C GLN A 190 13.40 2.50 -6.41
N LEU A 191 12.67 1.90 -5.47
CA LEU A 191 11.32 2.34 -5.10
C LEU A 191 11.24 3.10 -3.78
N ILE A 192 12.24 3.02 -2.90
CA ILE A 192 12.17 3.64 -1.57
C ILE A 192 11.97 5.17 -1.65
N GLY A 193 12.74 5.86 -2.51
CA GLY A 193 12.55 7.30 -2.73
C GLY A 193 11.21 7.62 -3.39
N ILE A 194 10.76 6.78 -4.31
CA ILE A 194 9.48 6.94 -5.02
C ILE A 194 8.30 6.77 -4.06
N ASN A 195 8.39 5.81 -3.14
CA ASN A 195 7.40 5.56 -2.10
C ASN A 195 7.31 6.74 -1.13
N GLU A 196 8.44 7.33 -0.71
CA GLU A 196 8.46 8.57 0.09
C GLU A 196 7.87 9.76 -0.68
N PHE A 197 8.21 9.91 -1.96
CA PHE A 197 7.66 10.97 -2.81
C PHE A 197 6.13 10.85 -2.95
N PHE A 198 5.62 9.62 -3.10
CA PHE A 198 4.20 9.33 -3.10
C PHE A 198 3.52 9.77 -1.81
N ALA A 199 4.09 9.41 -0.65
CA ALA A 199 3.50 9.76 0.64
C ALA A 199 3.46 11.27 0.85
N HIS A 200 4.54 11.99 0.50
CA HIS A 200 4.55 13.45 0.50
C HIS A 200 3.54 14.04 -0.48
N THR A 201 3.38 13.47 -1.67
CA THR A 201 2.37 13.95 -2.65
C THR A 201 0.96 13.87 -2.08
N VAL A 202 0.62 12.77 -1.41
CA VAL A 202 -0.69 12.60 -0.73
C VAL A 202 -0.81 13.53 0.49
N GLU A 203 0.21 13.64 1.33
CA GLU A 203 0.22 14.54 2.49
C GLU A 203 0.03 16.01 2.08
N ASN A 204 0.82 16.47 1.11
CA ASN A 204 0.88 17.84 0.62
C ASN A 204 -0.44 18.32 0.00
N ARG A 205 -1.34 17.40 -0.38
CA ARG A 205 -2.71 17.72 -0.79
C ARG A 205 -3.54 18.37 0.34
N TYR A 206 -3.27 17.99 1.60
CA TYR A 206 -4.13 18.30 2.73
C TYR A 206 -3.53 19.31 3.71
N ILE A 207 -2.22 19.52 3.68
CA ILE A 207 -1.52 20.51 4.51
C ILE A 207 -1.34 21.86 3.77
N PRO A 208 -1.15 22.99 4.48
CA PRO A 208 -0.98 24.28 3.81
C PRO A 208 0.36 24.39 3.06
N HIS A 209 0.36 25.16 1.97
CA HIS A 209 1.52 25.31 1.08
C HIS A 209 2.82 25.77 1.79
N ASP A 210 2.70 26.63 2.80
CA ASP A 210 3.86 27.13 3.55
C ASP A 210 4.55 26.04 4.41
N TYR A 211 3.92 24.87 4.55
CA TYR A 211 4.38 23.74 5.35
C TYR A 211 4.64 22.47 4.52
N LEU A 212 4.61 22.56 3.18
CA LEU A 212 4.96 21.41 2.35
C LEU A 212 6.36 20.92 2.68
N ASN A 213 6.51 19.61 2.77
CA ASN A 213 7.75 18.99 3.17
C ASN A 213 8.07 17.85 2.20
N PHE A 214 9.33 17.76 1.79
CA PHE A 214 9.89 16.62 1.05
C PHE A 214 11.22 16.17 1.67
N THR A 215 11.46 16.49 2.95
CA THR A 215 12.79 16.30 3.58
C THR A 215 13.24 14.84 3.52
N SER A 216 12.39 13.86 3.85
CA SER A 216 12.80 12.44 3.78
C SER A 216 13.08 11.99 2.35
N PHE A 217 12.32 12.47 1.37
CA PHE A 217 12.61 12.22 -0.05
C PHE A 217 13.93 12.86 -0.47
N ASN A 218 14.16 14.13 -0.13
CA ASN A 218 15.39 14.85 -0.44
C ASN A 218 16.59 14.20 0.24
N ASP A 219 16.45 13.77 1.48
CA ASP A 219 17.49 13.03 2.20
C ASP A 219 17.81 11.72 1.49
N LEU A 220 16.81 10.99 0.96
CA LEU A 220 17.06 9.81 0.15
C LEU A 220 17.78 10.17 -1.15
N VAL A 221 17.32 11.18 -1.90
CA VAL A 221 17.96 11.62 -3.15
C VAL A 221 19.42 12.06 -2.91
N LEU A 222 19.69 12.79 -1.83
CA LEU A 222 21.03 13.28 -1.49
C LEU A 222 21.96 12.17 -0.99
N ASN A 223 21.43 11.18 -0.26
CA ASN A 223 22.23 10.11 0.34
C ASN A 223 22.34 8.85 -0.52
N SER A 224 21.58 8.77 -1.61
CA SER A 224 21.66 7.68 -2.59
C SER A 224 22.13 8.21 -3.94
N ASN A 225 22.74 7.39 -4.79
CA ASN A 225 23.00 7.74 -6.20
C ASN A 225 21.68 7.74 -7.02
N TYR A 226 20.60 8.28 -6.45
CA TYR A 226 19.29 8.30 -7.08
C TYR A 226 19.22 9.49 -8.02
N ASP A 227 19.38 9.21 -9.31
CA ASP A 227 19.26 10.21 -10.36
C ASP A 227 17.79 10.39 -10.76
N ILE A 228 17.27 11.60 -10.58
CA ILE A 228 15.87 11.92 -10.87
C ILE A 228 15.58 11.85 -12.37
N GLU A 229 16.53 12.22 -13.23
CA GLU A 229 16.36 12.18 -14.68
C GLU A 229 16.20 10.73 -15.15
N ASP A 230 17.03 9.83 -14.63
CA ASP A 230 16.97 8.39 -14.92
C ASP A 230 15.68 7.73 -14.37
N ASN A 231 15.04 8.34 -13.37
CA ASN A 231 13.86 7.77 -12.69
C ASN A 231 12.56 8.55 -12.94
N LEU A 232 12.57 9.53 -13.85
CA LEU A 232 11.41 10.39 -14.15
C LEU A 232 10.15 9.59 -14.47
N GLN A 233 10.29 8.53 -15.28
CA GLN A 233 9.19 7.62 -15.61
C GLN A 233 8.53 7.04 -14.36
N TYR A 234 9.30 6.66 -13.34
CA TYR A 234 8.75 6.04 -12.14
C TYR A 234 8.09 7.06 -11.22
N LEU A 235 8.61 8.29 -11.18
CA LEU A 235 7.93 9.40 -10.51
C LEU A 235 6.57 9.65 -11.15
N LEU A 236 6.47 9.70 -12.49
CA LEU A 236 5.19 9.88 -13.18
C LEU A 236 4.17 8.78 -12.85
N ILE A 237 4.63 7.52 -12.80
CA ILE A 237 3.78 6.39 -12.37
C ILE A 237 3.24 6.67 -10.96
N ILE A 238 4.12 6.99 -10.01
CA ILE A 238 3.71 7.10 -8.61
C ILE A 238 2.83 8.33 -8.35
N ILE A 239 3.05 9.43 -9.07
CA ILE A 239 2.17 10.60 -9.03
C ILE A 239 0.75 10.21 -9.47
N SER A 240 0.63 9.40 -10.52
CA SER A 240 -0.68 8.93 -10.99
C SER A 240 -1.38 8.07 -9.94
N TYR A 241 -0.67 7.16 -9.26
CA TYR A 241 -1.23 6.42 -8.12
C TYR A 241 -1.60 7.34 -6.94
N ALA A 242 -0.78 8.37 -6.66
CA ALA A 242 -1.07 9.33 -5.59
C ALA A 242 -2.37 10.11 -5.88
N LYS A 243 -2.57 10.53 -7.14
CA LYS A 243 -3.80 11.20 -7.59
C LYS A 243 -5.04 10.33 -7.38
N ASP A 244 -4.97 9.03 -7.68
CA ASP A 244 -6.08 8.10 -7.44
C ASP A 244 -6.41 8.03 -5.95
N ILE A 245 -5.40 7.85 -5.10
CA ILE A 245 -5.56 7.78 -3.63
C ILE A 245 -6.12 9.09 -3.08
N ILE A 246 -5.63 10.24 -3.55
CA ILE A 246 -6.17 11.56 -3.23
C ILE A 246 -7.65 11.65 -3.64
N GLY A 247 -8.02 11.18 -4.83
CA GLY A 247 -9.40 11.21 -5.30
C GLY A 247 -10.36 10.48 -4.36
N TYR A 248 -9.95 9.34 -3.80
CA TYR A 248 -10.74 8.62 -2.80
C TYR A 248 -10.71 9.29 -1.42
N LEU A 249 -9.55 9.80 -0.98
CA LEU A 249 -9.43 10.48 0.30
C LEU A 249 -10.18 11.82 0.33
N ASP A 250 -10.29 12.54 -0.79
CA ASP A 250 -11.02 13.82 -0.91
C ASP A 250 -12.52 13.68 -0.61
N ILE A 251 -13.09 12.48 -0.70
CA ILE A 251 -14.48 12.19 -0.30
C ILE A 251 -14.65 12.32 1.23
N TYR A 252 -13.60 12.04 2.00
CA TYR A 252 -13.64 11.89 3.46
C TYR A 252 -12.83 12.98 4.19
N ILE A 253 -11.75 13.45 3.58
CA ILE A 253 -11.02 14.67 3.95
C ILE A 253 -11.52 15.80 3.04
N ASP A 254 -12.80 16.11 3.22
CA ASP A 254 -13.53 17.10 2.46
C ASP A 254 -12.97 18.52 2.68
N GLU A 255 -13.51 19.49 1.94
CA GLU A 255 -13.10 20.89 2.04
C GLU A 255 -13.23 21.43 3.47
N GLN A 256 -14.27 21.03 4.21
CA GLN A 256 -14.48 21.48 5.58
C GLN A 256 -13.39 20.96 6.52
N LEU A 257 -13.07 19.66 6.46
CA LEU A 257 -12.00 19.09 7.26
C LEU A 257 -10.65 19.68 6.87
N ARG A 258 -10.41 19.91 5.58
CA ARG A 258 -9.17 20.53 5.10
C ARG A 258 -8.99 21.94 5.64
N GLU A 259 -10.04 22.77 5.67
CA GLU A 259 -9.95 24.09 6.29
C GLU A 259 -9.69 24.01 7.80
N LEU A 260 -10.27 23.03 8.50
CA LEU A 260 -9.95 22.79 9.92
C LEU A 260 -8.48 22.39 10.12
N ILE A 261 -7.92 21.56 9.23
CA ILE A 261 -6.49 21.22 9.25
C ILE A 261 -5.66 22.49 9.05
N LYS A 262 -5.97 23.32 8.05
CA LYS A 262 -5.24 24.58 7.81
C LYS A 262 -5.31 25.53 9.01
N LEU A 263 -6.45 25.58 9.70
CA LEU A 263 -6.60 26.36 10.93
C LEU A 263 -5.69 25.81 12.04
N GLN A 264 -5.62 24.49 12.23
CA GLN A 264 -4.71 23.87 13.19
C GLN A 264 -3.25 24.29 12.96
N PHE A 265 -2.77 24.23 11.71
CA PHE A 265 -1.42 24.70 11.36
C PHE A 265 -1.18 26.18 11.69
N ARG A 266 -2.19 27.04 11.53
CA ARG A 266 -2.09 28.46 11.89
C ARG A 266 -2.06 28.69 13.40
N GLU A 267 -2.74 27.84 14.16
CA GLU A 267 -2.75 27.89 15.63
C GLU A 267 -1.41 27.42 16.20
N ASP A 268 -0.91 26.29 15.72
CA ASP A 268 0.33 25.66 16.20
C ASP A 268 1.57 26.45 15.77
N LYS A 269 1.52 27.16 14.63
CA LYS A 269 2.64 27.93 14.05
C LYS A 269 3.95 27.14 14.04
N PRO A 270 3.98 25.94 13.44
CA PRO A 270 5.16 25.10 13.50
C PRO A 270 6.37 25.80 12.84
N ASN A 271 7.56 25.61 13.42
CA ASN A 271 8.79 26.26 12.95
C ASN A 271 9.06 25.90 11.47
N HIS A 272 9.15 26.92 10.61
CA HIS A 272 9.34 26.80 9.14
C HIS A 272 10.77 26.40 8.70
N ASN A 273 11.61 25.88 9.61
CA ASN A 273 13.05 25.71 9.36
C ASN A 273 13.41 24.47 8.52
N ARG A 274 12.62 24.11 7.50
CA ARG A 274 13.00 23.07 6.55
C ARG A 274 12.89 23.61 5.12
N GLN A 275 14.06 23.76 4.49
CA GLN A 275 14.20 24.18 3.11
C GLN A 275 13.46 23.21 2.19
N ILE A 276 12.55 23.74 1.39
CA ILE A 276 12.12 23.11 0.15
C ILE A 276 13.36 23.08 -0.75
N LEU A 277 14.00 21.91 -0.86
CA LEU A 277 15.09 21.65 -1.81
C LEU A 277 14.65 20.62 -2.85
N PHE A 278 13.37 20.71 -3.20
CA PHE A 278 12.81 20.22 -4.44
C PHE A 278 11.83 21.30 -4.91
N GLU A 279 12.28 22.18 -5.81
CA GLU A 279 11.40 23.17 -6.43
C GLU A 279 10.41 22.40 -7.30
N VAL A 280 9.23 22.15 -6.75
CA VAL A 280 8.05 21.59 -7.44
C VAL A 280 7.72 22.38 -8.72
N GLU A 281 8.29 23.58 -8.90
CA GLU A 281 8.14 24.43 -10.08
C GLU A 281 8.62 23.79 -11.40
N GLU A 282 9.49 22.75 -11.40
CA GLU A 282 9.94 22.11 -12.65
C GLU A 282 9.11 20.89 -13.09
N LEU A 283 8.21 20.38 -12.25
CA LEU A 283 7.25 19.34 -12.64
C LEU A 283 5.86 19.97 -12.60
N GLU A 284 5.35 20.37 -13.77
CA GLU A 284 3.91 20.66 -13.95
C GLU A 284 3.14 19.34 -13.76
N LEU A 285 2.99 18.92 -12.50
CA LEU A 285 2.35 17.67 -12.07
C LEU A 285 0.88 17.60 -12.49
N ASP A 286 0.27 18.75 -12.79
CA ASP A 286 -1.11 18.85 -13.24
C ASP A 286 -1.30 18.35 -14.68
N ASP A 287 -0.27 18.36 -15.52
CA ASP A 287 -0.38 18.06 -16.96
C ASP A 287 0.09 16.65 -17.37
N VAL A 288 0.59 15.84 -16.43
CA VAL A 288 0.99 14.46 -16.70
C VAL A 288 0.06 13.48 -15.99
N GLU A 289 -1.07 13.19 -16.62
CA GLU A 289 -1.91 12.05 -16.27
C GLU A 289 -1.53 10.88 -17.18
N LEU A 290 -0.87 9.87 -16.60
CA LEU A 290 -0.65 8.62 -17.31
C LEU A 290 -1.98 7.89 -17.45
N ASP A 291 -2.24 7.40 -18.66
CA ASP A 291 -3.34 6.47 -18.91
C ASP A 291 -3.27 5.27 -17.94
N ASP A 292 -4.42 4.88 -17.38
CA ASP A 292 -4.52 3.79 -16.40
C ASP A 292 -3.85 2.50 -16.88
N ILE A 293 -3.99 2.16 -18.16
CA ILE A 293 -3.40 0.94 -18.71
C ILE A 293 -1.88 1.04 -18.67
N VAL A 294 -1.34 2.22 -18.98
CA VAL A 294 0.10 2.49 -18.96
C VAL A 294 0.65 2.41 -17.53
N LYS A 295 0.05 3.13 -16.57
CA LYS A 295 0.52 3.15 -15.17
C LYS A 295 0.48 1.77 -14.52
N ILE A 296 -0.61 1.03 -14.71
CA ILE A 296 -0.81 -0.30 -14.14
C ILE A 296 0.20 -1.28 -14.73
N ARG A 297 0.37 -1.26 -16.07
CA ARG A 297 1.32 -2.14 -16.75
C ARG A 297 2.75 -1.88 -16.28
N MET A 298 3.18 -0.63 -16.18
CA MET A 298 4.55 -0.31 -15.82
C MET A 298 4.86 -0.68 -14.36
N PHE A 299 3.95 -0.40 -13.44
CA PHE A 299 4.12 -0.81 -12.04
C PHE A 299 4.12 -2.35 -11.89
N THR A 300 3.26 -3.04 -12.63
CA THR A 300 3.26 -4.51 -12.69
C THR A 300 4.58 -5.05 -13.21
N LEU A 301 5.14 -4.45 -14.28
CA LEU A 301 6.45 -4.86 -14.82
C LEU A 301 7.59 -4.66 -13.81
N LEU A 302 7.57 -3.59 -13.02
CA LEU A 302 8.54 -3.39 -11.93
C LEU A 302 8.47 -4.51 -10.90
N MET A 303 7.26 -4.86 -10.48
CA MET A 303 7.03 -5.94 -9.53
C MET A 303 7.47 -7.30 -10.09
N VAL A 304 7.23 -7.54 -11.38
CA VAL A 304 7.67 -8.77 -12.09
C VAL A 304 9.20 -8.83 -12.20
N ASP A 305 9.87 -7.73 -12.55
CA ASP A 305 11.34 -7.68 -12.60
C ASP A 305 11.94 -7.97 -11.22
N PHE A 306 11.40 -7.31 -10.18
CA PHE A 306 11.81 -7.54 -8.80
C PHE A 306 11.61 -9.00 -8.38
N PHE A 307 10.46 -9.58 -8.69
CA PHE A 307 10.18 -11.00 -8.46
C PHE A 307 11.19 -11.91 -9.16
N LYS A 308 11.52 -11.66 -10.43
CA LYS A 308 12.49 -12.46 -11.20
C LYS A 308 13.90 -12.40 -10.61
N ARG A 309 14.31 -11.25 -10.07
CA ARG A 309 15.60 -11.12 -9.39
C ARG A 309 15.68 -12.01 -8.15
N LEU A 310 14.63 -12.01 -7.32
CA LEU A 310 14.54 -12.87 -6.13
C LEU A 310 14.38 -14.34 -6.50
N TYR A 311 13.63 -14.66 -7.56
CA TYR A 311 13.52 -16.03 -8.08
C TYR A 311 14.88 -16.61 -8.48
N ASN A 312 15.83 -15.80 -8.95
CA ASN A 312 17.16 -16.30 -9.32
C ASN A 312 18.22 -16.19 -8.22
N ASN A 313 17.85 -15.71 -7.02
CA ASN A 313 18.79 -15.47 -5.93
C ASN A 313 18.20 -15.93 -4.59
N GLU A 314 18.55 -17.14 -4.15
CA GLU A 314 18.08 -17.71 -2.88
C GLU A 314 18.58 -16.94 -1.65
N GLU A 315 19.84 -16.45 -1.66
CA GLU A 315 20.41 -15.68 -0.55
C GLU A 315 19.62 -14.38 -0.31
N ALA A 316 19.21 -13.70 -1.39
CA ALA A 316 18.37 -12.51 -1.30
C ALA A 316 16.96 -12.79 -0.74
N ARG A 317 16.53 -14.05 -0.65
CA ARG A 317 15.24 -14.43 -0.06
C ARG A 317 15.32 -14.59 1.46
N GLU A 318 16.51 -14.75 2.04
CA GLU A 318 16.66 -14.94 3.49
C GLU A 318 16.10 -13.74 4.28
N GLU A 319 16.26 -12.53 3.75
CA GLU A 319 15.71 -11.30 4.34
C GLU A 319 14.16 -11.32 4.40
N LEU A 320 13.51 -11.98 3.43
CA LEU A 320 12.06 -12.07 3.37
C LEU A 320 11.48 -12.88 4.53
N GLU A 321 12.17 -13.92 5.00
CA GLU A 321 11.72 -14.72 6.16
C GLU A 321 11.74 -13.91 7.45
N TYR A 322 12.76 -13.07 7.65
CA TYR A 322 12.80 -12.17 8.80
C TYR A 322 11.64 -11.15 8.77
N ILE A 323 11.29 -10.66 7.59
CA ILE A 323 10.22 -9.69 7.40
C ILE A 323 8.85 -10.34 7.53
N LYS A 324 8.67 -11.57 7.02
CA LYS A 324 7.43 -12.35 7.14
C LYS A 324 6.93 -12.44 8.58
N ASN A 325 7.83 -12.74 9.51
CA ASN A 325 7.52 -12.84 10.94
C ASN A 325 6.94 -11.55 11.54
N LYS A 326 7.14 -10.39 10.90
CA LYS A 326 6.55 -9.11 11.33
C LYS A 326 5.06 -8.99 11.01
N PHE A 327 4.56 -9.81 10.10
CA PHE A 327 3.17 -9.86 9.65
C PHE A 327 2.44 -11.12 10.14
N GLU A 328 3.12 -11.96 10.92
CA GLU A 328 2.52 -13.09 11.63
C GLU A 328 2.22 -12.60 13.06
N ASP A 329 0.99 -12.13 13.28
CA ASP A 329 0.43 -11.82 14.61
C ASP A 329 -0.31 -13.04 15.18
#